data_AF-A0A645I6I3-F1
#
_entry.id   AF-A0A645I6I3-F1
#
_cell.length_a   1.000
_cell.length_b   1.000
_cell.length_c   1.000
_cell.angle_alpha   90.00
_cell.angle_beta   90.00
_cell.angle_gamma   90.00
#
_symmetry.space_group_name_H-M   'P 1'
#
loop_
_entity.id
_entity.type
_entity.pdbx_description
1 polymer ?
#
loop_
_entity_poly.entity_id
_entity_poly.type
_entity_poly.pdbx_seq_one_letter_code
_entity_poly.pdbx_strand_id
1 'polypeptide(L)' 'MPKFLELVKNLVSINIDNYLARDFEHLQINFGCTGGQHRSVYAAEKIATFIREKYPQITVKLNHDEQPQLNNHV' A
#
# COMPACT_ATOMS: atom_id res chain seq x y z
N MET A 1 -3.86 -12.17 -8.82
CA MET A 1 -3.44 -11.00 -9.62
C MET A 1 -1.91 -10.78 -9.53
N PRO A 2 -1.06 -11.75 -9.90
CA PRO A 2 0.37 -11.66 -9.59
C PRO A 2 1.08 -10.54 -10.36
N LYS A 3 0.83 -10.45 -11.69
CA LYS A 3 1.50 -9.44 -12.53
C LYS A 3 1.14 -8.00 -12.16
N PHE A 4 -0.12 -7.76 -11.81
CA PHE A 4 -0.56 -6.44 -11.33
C PHE A 4 0.22 -6.01 -10.08
N LEU A 5 0.33 -6.89 -9.08
CA LEU A 5 1.06 -6.57 -7.86
C LEU A 5 2.56 -6.35 -8.11
N GLU A 6 3.17 -7.13 -9.00
CA GLU A 6 4.57 -6.93 -9.39
C GLU A 6 4.79 -5.53 -9.98
N LEU A 7 3.93 -5.11 -10.91
CA LEU A 7 4.02 -3.78 -11.53
C LEU A 7 3.79 -2.66 -10.51
N VAL A 8 2.82 -2.83 -9.61
CA VAL A 8 2.55 -1.85 -8.54
C VAL A 8 3.72 -1.76 -7.57
N LYS A 9 4.34 -2.88 -7.17
CA LYS A 9 5.53 -2.88 -6.30
C LYS A 9 6.67 -2.05 -6.91
N ASN A 10 6.89 -2.19 -8.22
CA ASN A 10 7.91 -1.41 -8.93
C ASN A 10 7.56 0.08 -8.95
N LEU A 11 6.32 0.42 -9.31
CA LEU A 11 5.85 1.80 -9.33
C LEU A 11 5.95 2.47 -7.95
N VAL A 12 5.49 1.80 -6.90
CA VAL A 12 5.52 2.30 -5.53
C VAL A 12 6.95 2.47 -5.05
N SER A 13 7.85 1.53 -5.37
CA SER A 13 9.26 1.64 -4.98
C SER A 13 9.91 2.90 -5.54
N ILE A 14 9.73 3.17 -6.84
CA ILE A 14 10.28 4.37 -7.48
C ILE A 14 9.79 5.65 -6.78
N ASN A 15 8.52 5.69 -6.38
CA ASN A 15 7.96 6.86 -5.68
C ASN A 15 8.49 6.98 -4.25
N ILE A 16 8.57 5.87 -3.50
CA ILE A 16 9.11 5.87 -2.14
C ILE A 16 10.57 6.33 -2.14
N ASP A 17 11.41 5.78 -3.02
CA ASP A 17 12.83 6.13 -3.09
C ASP A 17 13.01 7.63 -3.40
N ASN A 18 12.19 8.18 -4.29
CA ASN A 18 12.19 9.61 -4.60
C ASN A 18 11.70 10.48 -3.43
N TYR A 19 10.72 10.02 -2.65
CA TYR A 19 10.21 10.75 -1.48
C TYR A 19 11.26 10.77 -0.36
N LEU A 20 11.91 9.64 -0.10
CA LEU A 20 13.01 9.54 0.86
C LEU A 20 14.18 10.45 0.47
N ALA A 21 14.56 10.50 -0.81
CA ALA A 21 15.65 11.36 -1.27
C ALA A 21 15.36 12.87 -1.18
N ARG A 22 14.08 13.25 -1.04
CA ARG A 22 13.62 14.64 -0.99
C ARG A 22 13.08 15.05 0.38
N ASP A 23 13.22 14.18 1.38
CA ASP A 23 12.68 14.37 2.73
C ASP A 23 11.18 14.69 2.76
N PHE A 24 10.41 14.03 1.89
CA PHE A 24 8.95 14.14 1.90
C PHE A 24 8.33 13.21 2.93
N GLU A 25 7.44 13.76 3.77
CA GLU A 25 6.94 13.05 4.95
C GLU A 25 5.83 12.03 4.66
N HIS A 26 4.97 12.29 3.66
CA HIS A 26 3.73 11.54 3.47
C HIS A 26 3.47 11.16 2.01
N LEU A 27 3.32 9.86 1.76
CA LEU A 27 2.88 9.29 0.49
C LEU A 27 1.60 8.47 0.74
N GLN A 28 0.53 8.77 0.00
CA GLN A 28 -0.73 8.02 0.04
C GLN A 28 -0.92 7.20 -1.24
N ILE A 29 -1.31 5.94 -1.08
CA ILE A 29 -1.58 5.01 -2.18
C ILE A 29 -2.98 4.43 -1.95
N ASN A 30 -3.87 4.60 -2.92
CA ASN A 30 -5.27 4.13 -2.82
C ASN A 30 -5.53 3.04 -3.87
N PHE A 31 -6.19 1.96 -3.46
CA PHE A 31 -6.65 0.89 -4.35
C PHE A 31 -8.18 0.86 -4.39
N GLY A 32 -8.76 0.93 -5.59
CA GLY A 32 -10.21 0.88 -5.79
C GLY A 32 -10.65 -0.38 -6.55
N CYS A 33 -11.78 -0.96 -6.15
CA CYS A 33 -12.54 -1.91 -6.97
C CYS A 33 -14.03 -1.60 -6.84
N THR A 34 -14.89 -2.15 -7.71
CA THR A 34 -16.30 -1.72 -7.83
C THR A 34 -17.04 -1.65 -6.50
N GLY A 35 -16.90 -2.67 -5.63
CA GLY A 35 -17.53 -2.69 -4.31
C GLY A 35 -16.55 -2.54 -3.15
N GLY A 36 -15.29 -2.19 -3.39
CA GLY A 36 -14.29 -1.95 -2.34
C GLY A 36 -13.91 -3.12 -1.40
N GLN A 37 -14.53 -4.29 -1.52
CA GLN A 37 -14.45 -5.35 -0.50
C GLN A 37 -13.45 -6.48 -0.77
N HIS A 38 -12.92 -6.61 -1.99
CA HIS A 38 -12.15 -7.79 -2.40
C HIS A 38 -10.78 -7.45 -2.99
N ARG A 39 -10.75 -6.95 -4.25
CA ARG A 39 -9.50 -6.74 -5.00
C ARG A 39 -8.69 -5.56 -4.47
N SER A 40 -9.37 -4.48 -4.09
CA SER A 40 -8.76 -3.31 -3.44
C SER A 40 -8.13 -3.70 -2.10
N VAL A 41 -8.89 -4.40 -1.24
CA VAL A 41 -8.42 -4.90 0.07
C VAL A 41 -7.18 -5.76 -0.10
N TYR A 42 -7.25 -6.78 -0.96
CA TYR A 42 -6.12 -7.67 -1.22
C TYR A 42 -4.87 -6.92 -1.73
N ALA A 43 -5.04 -5.94 -2.63
CA ALA A 43 -3.93 -5.15 -3.14
C ALA A 43 -3.32 -4.27 -2.04
N ALA A 44 -4.16 -3.57 -1.26
CA ALA A 44 -3.72 -2.70 -0.18
C ALA A 44 -2.94 -3.48 0.89
N GLU A 45 -3.44 -4.65 1.31
CA GLU A 45 -2.75 -5.54 2.24
C GLU A 45 -1.39 -6.00 1.70
N LYS A 46 -1.35 -6.50 0.45
CA LYS A 46 -0.11 -7.02 -0.13
C LYS A 46 0.94 -5.95 -0.38
N ILE A 47 0.53 -4.73 -0.70
CA ILE A 47 1.45 -3.61 -0.87
C ILE A 47 1.91 -3.08 0.50
N ALA A 48 1.05 -3.03 1.51
CA ALA A 48 1.44 -2.68 2.87
C ALA A 48 2.49 -3.64 3.43
N THR A 49 2.30 -4.95 3.30
CA THR A 49 3.31 -5.95 3.69
C THR A 49 4.63 -5.74 2.96
N PHE A 50 4.58 -5.59 1.63
CA PHE A 50 5.78 -5.36 0.82
C PHE A 50 6.56 -4.09 1.25
N ILE A 51 5.86 -2.99 1.53
CA ILE A 51 6.51 -1.76 1.97
C ILE A 51 7.17 -1.96 3.34
N ARG A 52 6.48 -2.59 4.29
CA ARG A 52 7.05 -2.88 5.62
C ARG A 52 8.31 -3.74 5.55
N GLU A 53 8.34 -4.73 4.65
CA GLU A 53 9.49 -5.61 4.44
C GLU A 53 10.66 -4.91 3.74
N LYS A 54 10.39 -4.15 2.67
CA LYS A 54 11.44 -3.52 1.85
C LYS A 54 11.96 -2.21 2.44
N TYR A 55 11.11 -1.48 3.16
CA TYR A 55 11.37 -0.15 3.72
C TYR A 55 11.07 -0.12 5.22
N PRO A 56 11.85 -0.83 6.05
CA PRO A 56 11.58 -0.99 7.49
C PRO A 56 11.60 0.34 8.26
N GLN A 57 12.18 1.40 7.71
CA GLN A 57 12.18 2.75 8.28
C GLN A 57 10.88 3.52 8.05
N ILE A 58 9.95 3.02 7.23
CA ILE A 58 8.69 3.69 6.90
C ILE A 58 7.55 3.16 7.76
N THR A 59 6.82 4.06 8.41
CA THR A 59 5.58 3.72 9.11
C THR A 59 4.43 3.58 8.11
N VAL A 60 3.87 2.36 7.99
CA VAL A 60 2.75 2.07 7.09
C VAL A 60 1.43 2.06 7.85
N LYS A 61 0.56 3.03 7.57
CA LYS A 61 -0.85 3.05 7.99
C LYS A 61 -1.73 2.48 6.88
N LEU A 62 -2.55 1.48 7.20
CA LEU A 62 -3.47 0.83 6.28
C LEU A 62 -4.91 1.05 6.73
N ASN A 63 -5.78 1.44 5.80
CA ASN A 63 -7.20 1.67 6.05
C ASN A 63 -8.03 1.12 4.88
N HIS A 64 -9.10 0.40 5.20
CA HIS A 64 -10.09 -0.13 4.28
C HIS A 64 -11.45 0.55 4.53
N ASP A 65 -11.92 1.34 3.56
CA ASP A 65 -13.16 2.13 3.71
C ASP A 65 -14.41 1.25 3.76
N GLU A 66 -14.51 0.28 2.84
CA GLU A 66 -15.66 -0.63 2.73
C GLU A 66 -15.55 -1.89 3.60
N GLN A 67 -14.48 -2.02 4.40
CA GLN A 67 -14.25 -3.13 5.34
C GLN A 67 -13.64 -2.61 6.67
N PRO A 68 -14.31 -1.69 7.37
CA PRO A 68 -13.75 -1.00 8.54
C PRO A 68 -13.34 -1.94 9.68
N GLN A 69 -14.00 -3.11 9.79
CA GLN A 69 -13.64 -4.14 10.76
C GLN A 69 -12.22 -4.70 10.59
N LEU A 70 -11.62 -4.57 9.40
CA LEU A 70 -10.24 -5.00 9.15
C LEU A 70 -9.20 -3.99 9.65
N ASN A 71 -9.59 -2.75 9.96
CA ASN A 71 -8.66 -1.68 10.34
C ASN A 71 -8.14 -1.81 11.77
N ASN A 72 -8.76 -2.67 12.59
CA ASN A 72 -8.44 -2.83 14.01
C ASN A 72 -7.31 -3.86 14.26
N HIS A 73 -6.71 -4.42 13.21
CA HIS A 73 -5.71 -5.49 13.30
C HIS A 73 -4.28 -5.03 12.98
N VAL A 74 -4.01 -3.72 12.98
CA VAL A 74 -2.71 -3.15 12.62
C VAL A 74 -2.09 -2.41 13.80
#